data_AF-A0A1M5GN56-F1
#
_entry.id   AF-A0A1M5GN56-F1
#
_cell.length_a   1.000
_cell.length_b   1.000
_cell.length_c   1.000
_cell.angle_alpha   90.00
_cell.angle_beta   90.00
_cell.angle_gamma   90.00
#
_symmetry.space_group_name_H-M   'P 1'
#
loop_
_entity.id
_entity.type
_entity.pdbx_description
1 polymer ?
#
loop_
_entity_poly.entity_id
_entity_poly.type
_entity_poly.pdbx_seq_one_letter_code
_entity_poly.pdbx_strand_id
1 'polypeptide(L)'
;MPKQDRYCLATLRTQLLDHPVYAEVASIEDLRRFMEDHVFAVWDFMSLLKRLQQDLTCTKVPWFPVDNARAARLINDIVIGEETDVDPDGSYVSHLDLYLRAMVDVGASTRQFDRFRSMAQVGVSVEKAMARAGVSSHVQAFVAHTMTLARSGSTEEVLAAFFHGREDIIPEMFSRLQKTLPGARHDNDNDPLRHFVYYIDRHIELDGDSHGPMGRELLEGLVADSPQRDERALRAACNSIKARIELWNGTLNTLRDMRAKKATSATQATARQMGEAPLVSRRAS
;
A
#
# COMPACT_ATOMS: atom_id res chain seq x y z
N MET A 1 28.49 5.56 11.64
CA MET A 1 27.43 5.57 10.61
C MET A 1 27.94 6.26 9.35
N PRO A 2 27.96 5.62 8.18
CA PRO A 2 28.35 6.28 6.92
C PRO A 2 27.30 7.34 6.54
N LYS A 3 27.74 8.56 6.23
CA LYS A 3 26.84 9.69 5.87
C LYS A 3 26.01 9.42 4.60
N GLN A 4 26.47 8.51 3.74
CA GLN A 4 25.92 8.30 2.41
C GLN A 4 24.61 7.50 2.40
N ASP A 5 24.48 6.50 3.26
CA ASP A 5 23.28 5.65 3.32
C ASP A 5 22.09 6.39 3.96
N ARG A 6 22.36 7.21 4.98
CA ARG A 6 21.35 8.10 5.57
C ARG A 6 20.85 9.15 4.59
N TYR A 7 21.75 9.69 3.78
CA TYR A 7 21.38 10.60 2.70
C TYR A 7 20.49 9.90 1.66
N CYS A 8 20.85 8.66 1.28
CA CYS A 8 20.03 7.85 0.37
C CYS A 8 18.61 7.63 0.90
N LEU A 9 18.47 7.24 2.18
CA LEU A 9 17.16 7.00 2.79
C LEU A 9 16.28 8.25 2.79
N ALA A 10 16.83 9.40 3.17
CA ALA A 10 16.12 10.67 3.16
C ALA A 10 15.69 11.10 1.75
N THR A 11 16.59 10.99 0.76
CA THR A 11 16.28 11.31 -0.64
C THR A 11 15.17 10.43 -1.20
N LEU A 12 15.22 9.12 -0.92
CA LEU A 12 14.19 8.18 -1.36
C LEU A 12 12.84 8.46 -0.68
N ARG A 13 12.85 8.81 0.61
CA ARG A 13 11.63 9.22 1.32
C ARG A 13 11.00 10.43 0.65
N THR A 14 11.77 11.49 0.39
CA THR A 14 11.28 12.68 -0.30
C THR A 14 10.72 12.34 -1.68
N GLN A 15 11.46 11.55 -2.48
CA GLN A 15 11.02 11.12 -3.80
C GLN A 15 9.66 10.39 -3.75
N LEU A 16 9.45 9.54 -2.76
CA LEU A 16 8.20 8.82 -2.58
C LEU A 16 7.05 9.71 -2.12
N LEU A 17 7.30 10.66 -1.21
CA LEU A 17 6.27 11.59 -0.71
C LEU A 17 5.87 12.65 -1.76
N ASP A 18 6.79 12.99 -2.66
CA ASP A 18 6.53 13.92 -3.77
C ASP A 18 6.18 13.19 -5.07
N HIS A 19 5.91 11.88 -5.01
CA HIS A 19 5.61 11.08 -6.18
C HIS A 19 4.34 11.58 -6.90
N PRO A 20 4.35 11.73 -8.24
CA PRO A 20 3.24 12.33 -8.99
C PRO A 20 1.92 11.54 -8.96
N VAL A 21 1.95 10.26 -8.55
CA VAL A 21 0.73 9.44 -8.46
C VAL A 21 -0.36 10.07 -7.59
N TYR A 22 0.00 10.77 -6.50
CA TYR A 22 -1.00 11.36 -5.60
C TYR A 22 -1.84 12.42 -6.30
N ALA A 23 -1.20 13.26 -7.13
CA ALA A 23 -1.89 14.28 -7.92
C ALA A 23 -2.69 13.69 -9.09
N GLU A 24 -2.28 12.51 -9.57
CA GLU A 24 -2.95 11.83 -10.69
C GLU A 24 -4.20 11.06 -10.24
N VAL A 25 -4.29 10.66 -8.97
CA VAL A 25 -5.54 10.19 -8.37
C VAL A 25 -6.44 11.40 -8.08
N ALA A 26 -7.17 11.85 -9.11
CA ALA A 26 -7.96 13.09 -9.10
C ALA A 26 -9.47 12.85 -9.25
N SER A 27 -9.90 11.59 -9.31
CA SER A 27 -11.30 11.18 -9.45
C SER A 27 -11.55 9.82 -8.82
N ILE A 28 -12.82 9.47 -8.61
CA ILE A 28 -13.22 8.13 -8.15
C ILE A 28 -12.75 7.04 -9.13
N GLU A 29 -12.77 7.30 -10.45
CA GLU A 29 -12.28 6.36 -11.47
C GLU A 29 -10.77 6.08 -11.28
N ASP A 30 -9.97 7.12 -11.04
CA ASP A 30 -8.54 6.97 -10.77
C ASP A 30 -8.30 6.27 -9.43
N LEU A 31 -9.09 6.59 -8.40
CA LEU A 31 -9.01 5.97 -7.08
C LEU A 31 -9.25 4.46 -7.18
N ARG A 32 -10.30 4.02 -7.89
CA ARG A 32 -10.58 2.60 -8.10
C ARG A 32 -9.35 1.87 -8.64
N ARG A 33 -8.73 2.44 -9.68
CA ARG A 33 -7.56 1.84 -10.30
C ARG A 33 -6.36 1.83 -9.36
N PHE A 34 -6.14 2.89 -8.59
CA PHE A 34 -5.11 2.93 -7.55
C PHE A 34 -5.33 1.81 -6.51
N MET A 35 -6.56 1.64 -6.02
CA MET A 35 -6.89 0.65 -5.00
C MET A 35 -6.71 -0.79 -5.50
N GLU A 36 -7.01 -1.07 -6.77
CA GLU A 36 -6.82 -2.39 -7.40
C GLU A 36 -5.36 -2.88 -7.35
N ASP A 37 -4.39 -1.97 -7.46
CA ASP A 37 -2.97 -2.30 -7.28
C ASP A 37 -2.56 -2.25 -5.79
N HIS A 38 -3.03 -1.23 -5.06
CA HIS A 38 -2.64 -0.97 -3.68
C HIS A 38 -3.12 -2.05 -2.69
N VAL A 39 -4.25 -2.72 -2.92
CA VAL A 39 -4.77 -3.80 -2.05
C VAL A 39 -3.74 -4.91 -1.80
N PHE A 40 -2.87 -5.18 -2.77
CA PHE A 40 -1.77 -6.14 -2.59
C PHE A 40 -0.70 -5.65 -1.63
N ALA A 41 -0.45 -4.34 -1.58
CA ALA A 41 0.43 -3.75 -0.58
C ALA A 41 -0.22 -3.78 0.82
N VAL A 42 -1.53 -3.54 0.94
CA VAL A 42 -2.24 -3.69 2.23
C VAL A 42 -2.09 -5.12 2.75
N TRP A 43 -2.30 -6.11 1.88
CA TRP A 43 -2.17 -7.51 2.26
C TRP A 43 -0.73 -7.94 2.55
N ASP A 44 0.25 -7.56 1.73
CA ASP A 44 1.63 -8.04 1.89
C ASP A 44 2.34 -7.44 3.12
N PHE A 45 1.88 -6.28 3.60
CA PHE A 45 2.34 -5.63 4.82
C PHE A 45 2.31 -6.60 6.00
N MET A 46 1.20 -7.34 6.14
CA MET A 46 0.99 -8.31 7.20
C MET A 46 2.07 -9.39 7.22
N SER A 47 2.71 -9.71 6.09
CA SER A 47 3.78 -10.71 6.06
C SER A 47 5.05 -10.25 6.77
N LEU A 48 5.38 -8.94 6.69
CA LEU A 48 6.47 -8.35 7.47
C LEU A 48 6.10 -8.29 8.94
N LEU A 49 4.88 -7.85 9.27
CA LEU A 49 4.40 -7.78 10.65
C LEU A 49 4.39 -9.16 11.32
N LYS A 50 3.91 -10.20 10.63
CA LYS A 50 3.94 -11.58 11.15
C LYS A 50 5.33 -12.12 11.33
N ARG A 51 6.26 -11.78 10.44
CA ARG A 51 7.66 -12.12 10.64
C ARG A 51 8.22 -11.45 11.91
N LEU A 52 7.94 -10.16 12.12
CA LEU A 52 8.36 -9.46 13.33
C LEU A 52 7.67 -9.99 14.58
N GLN A 53 6.41 -10.39 14.51
CA GLN A 53 5.69 -11.02 15.62
C GLN A 53 6.34 -12.35 16.01
N GLN A 54 6.80 -13.14 15.04
CA GLN A 54 7.52 -14.38 15.31
C GLN A 54 8.91 -14.15 15.91
N ASP A 55 9.61 -13.10 15.50
CA ASP A 55 10.98 -12.82 15.94
C ASP A 55 11.03 -12.07 17.28
N LEU A 56 10.06 -11.19 17.55
CA LEU A 56 10.09 -10.22 18.66
C LEU A 56 9.03 -10.45 19.74
N THR A 57 8.16 -11.45 19.58
CA THR A 57 7.16 -11.85 20.58
C THR A 57 7.17 -13.37 20.79
N CYS A 58 6.18 -13.91 21.52
CA CYS A 58 6.02 -15.35 21.68
C CYS A 58 4.69 -15.80 21.03
N THR A 59 4.79 -16.61 19.99
CA THR A 59 3.64 -17.20 19.27
C THR A 59 3.57 -18.73 19.39
N LYS A 60 4.38 -19.31 20.28
CA LYS A 60 4.55 -20.76 20.45
C LYS A 60 4.14 -21.22 21.84
N VAL A 61 3.82 -22.52 21.96
CA VAL A 61 3.52 -23.19 23.25
C VAL A 61 4.65 -24.16 23.64
N PRO A 62 5.02 -24.27 24.94
CA PRO A 62 4.56 -23.46 26.06
C PRO A 62 5.04 -22.00 25.99
N TRP A 63 4.26 -21.08 26.57
CA TRP A 63 4.54 -19.64 26.54
C TRP A 63 5.52 -19.22 27.65
N PHE A 64 6.46 -18.35 27.29
CA PHE A 64 7.33 -17.59 28.18
C PHE A 64 7.50 -16.17 27.61
N PRO A 65 7.72 -15.14 28.46
CA PRO A 65 7.97 -13.78 27.98
C PRO A 65 9.32 -13.69 27.24
N VAL A 66 9.39 -12.79 26.25
CA VAL A 66 10.66 -12.45 25.57
C VAL A 66 11.45 -11.43 26.39
N ASP A 67 12.76 -11.35 26.15
CA ASP A 67 13.67 -10.46 26.89
C ASP A 67 13.33 -8.97 26.70
N ASN A 68 12.91 -8.58 25.48
CA ASN A 68 12.55 -7.20 25.17
C ASN A 68 11.04 -6.99 25.19
N ALA A 69 10.48 -6.78 26.38
CA ALA A 69 9.04 -6.53 26.55
C ALA A 69 8.53 -5.28 25.81
N ARG A 70 9.38 -4.26 25.60
CA ARG A 70 9.00 -3.05 24.83
C ARG A 70 8.81 -3.36 23.36
N ALA A 71 9.73 -4.13 22.77
CA ALA A 71 9.59 -4.63 21.40
C ALA A 71 8.32 -5.46 21.25
N ALA A 72 8.09 -6.38 22.20
CA ALA A 72 6.91 -7.23 22.18
C ALA A 72 5.61 -6.44 22.27
N ARG A 73 5.58 -5.41 23.12
CA ARG A 73 4.43 -4.52 23.24
C ARG A 73 4.16 -3.78 21.93
N LEU A 74 5.17 -3.15 21.35
CA LEU A 74 5.02 -2.43 20.06
C LEU A 74 4.44 -3.34 18.98
N ILE A 75 5.05 -4.50 18.77
CA ILE A 75 4.63 -5.41 17.70
C ILE A 75 3.21 -5.95 17.95
N ASN A 76 2.86 -6.27 19.20
CA ASN A 76 1.51 -6.73 19.52
C ASN A 76 0.46 -5.61 19.39
N ASP A 77 0.78 -4.36 19.72
CA ASP A 77 -0.12 -3.22 19.54
C ASP A 77 -0.42 -2.98 18.06
N ILE A 78 0.61 -3.02 17.21
CA ILE A 78 0.43 -2.95 15.75
C ILE A 78 -0.41 -4.14 15.24
N VAL A 79 -0.17 -5.36 15.75
CA VAL A 79 -0.99 -6.53 15.37
C VAL A 79 -2.47 -6.33 15.73
N ILE A 80 -2.77 -5.76 16.89
CA ILE A 80 -4.15 -5.45 17.28
C ILE A 80 -4.78 -4.47 16.29
N GLY A 81 -4.07 -3.39 15.96
CA GLY A 81 -4.54 -2.37 15.00
C GLY A 81 -4.70 -2.90 13.58
N GLU A 82 -3.93 -3.89 13.15
CA GLU A 82 -3.95 -4.35 11.76
C GLU A 82 -4.86 -5.56 11.52
N GLU A 83 -4.94 -6.49 12.47
CA GLU A 83 -5.75 -7.71 12.33
C GLU A 83 -7.16 -7.58 12.88
N THR A 84 -7.33 -6.76 13.90
CA THR A 84 -8.54 -6.71 14.72
C THR A 84 -8.83 -5.28 15.19
N ASP A 85 -8.70 -4.30 14.29
CA ASP A 85 -9.08 -2.93 14.60
C ASP A 85 -10.57 -2.83 14.88
N VAL A 86 -10.98 -1.69 15.43
CA VAL A 86 -12.39 -1.33 15.54
C VAL A 86 -12.84 -0.73 14.20
N ASP A 87 -14.02 -1.12 13.71
CA ASP A 87 -14.64 -0.51 12.53
C ASP A 87 -15.57 0.66 12.94
N PRO A 88 -16.07 1.47 11.99
CA PRO A 88 -16.93 2.62 12.32
C PRO A 88 -18.19 2.27 13.11
N ASP A 89 -18.63 1.01 13.07
CA ASP A 89 -19.84 0.53 13.73
C ASP A 89 -19.53 -0.10 15.11
N GLY A 90 -18.25 -0.11 15.51
CA GLY A 90 -17.77 -0.63 16.80
C GLY A 90 -17.48 -2.14 16.81
N SER A 91 -17.54 -2.82 15.66
CA SER A 91 -17.16 -4.23 15.52
C SER A 91 -15.66 -4.38 15.25
N TYR A 92 -15.12 -5.60 15.30
CA TYR A 92 -13.72 -5.86 14.96
C TYR A 92 -13.54 -6.20 13.48
N VAL A 93 -12.51 -5.64 12.85
CA VAL A 93 -12.20 -5.82 11.42
C VAL A 93 -10.68 -5.79 11.19
N SER A 94 -10.19 -6.52 10.18
CA SER A 94 -8.81 -6.35 9.72
C SER A 94 -8.69 -5.13 8.81
N HIS A 95 -7.53 -4.49 8.79
CA HIS A 95 -7.24 -3.39 7.85
C HIS A 95 -7.41 -3.81 6.38
N LEU A 96 -7.12 -5.07 6.05
CA LEU A 96 -7.38 -5.61 4.71
C LEU A 96 -8.89 -5.66 4.40
N ASP A 97 -9.71 -6.14 5.33
CA ASP A 97 -11.16 -6.19 5.13
C ASP A 97 -11.76 -4.78 5.08
N LEU A 98 -11.26 -3.85 5.90
CA LEU A 98 -11.64 -2.44 5.84
C LEU A 98 -11.31 -1.82 4.47
N TYR A 99 -10.13 -2.10 3.93
CA TYR A 99 -9.74 -1.65 2.59
C TYR A 99 -10.60 -2.26 1.48
N LEU A 100 -10.92 -3.56 1.58
CA LEU A 100 -11.80 -4.24 0.63
C LEU A 100 -13.24 -3.71 0.68
N ARG A 101 -13.77 -3.35 1.87
CA ARG A 101 -15.06 -2.65 2.00
C ARG A 101 -15.02 -1.31 1.29
N ALA A 102 -13.98 -0.51 1.54
CA ALA A 102 -13.78 0.78 0.86
C ALA A 102 -13.68 0.63 -0.67
N MET A 103 -13.02 -0.44 -1.17
CA MET A 103 -13.01 -0.77 -2.60
C MET A 103 -14.42 -1.00 -3.13
N VAL A 104 -15.25 -1.75 -2.42
CA VAL A 104 -16.63 -2.03 -2.83
C VAL A 104 -17.47 -0.75 -2.87
N ASP A 105 -17.37 0.10 -1.85
CA ASP A 105 -18.17 1.34 -1.76
C ASP A 105 -17.90 2.30 -2.90
N VAL A 106 -16.62 2.47 -3.26
CA VAL A 106 -16.24 3.32 -4.39
C VAL A 106 -16.44 2.62 -5.73
N GLY A 107 -16.72 1.31 -5.77
CA GLY A 107 -16.94 0.52 -6.98
C GLY A 107 -15.65 0.03 -7.68
N ALA A 108 -14.56 -0.14 -6.93
CA ALA A 108 -13.32 -0.75 -7.41
C ALA A 108 -13.46 -2.28 -7.49
N SER A 109 -12.77 -2.91 -8.45
CA SER A 109 -12.88 -4.36 -8.62
C SER A 109 -11.99 -5.13 -7.62
N THR A 110 -12.57 -5.97 -6.78
CA THR A 110 -11.83 -6.90 -5.91
C THR A 110 -11.47 -8.22 -6.61
N ARG A 111 -12.02 -8.48 -7.79
CA ARG A 111 -12.00 -9.81 -8.44
C ARG A 111 -10.59 -10.38 -8.62
N GLN A 112 -9.63 -9.53 -8.98
CA GLN A 112 -8.24 -9.95 -9.17
C GLN A 112 -7.62 -10.40 -7.84
N PHE A 113 -7.83 -9.62 -6.78
CA PHE A 113 -7.38 -9.96 -5.43
C PHE A 113 -8.08 -11.22 -4.91
N ASP A 114 -9.39 -11.37 -5.12
CA ASP A 114 -10.15 -12.57 -4.70
C ASP A 114 -9.66 -13.85 -5.38
N ARG A 115 -9.37 -13.76 -6.69
CA ARG A 115 -8.79 -14.87 -7.45
C ARG A 115 -7.40 -15.24 -6.93
N PHE A 116 -6.56 -14.24 -6.65
CA PHE A 116 -5.26 -14.45 -6.02
C PHE A 116 -5.42 -15.13 -4.64
N ARG A 117 -6.24 -14.56 -3.76
CA ARG A 117 -6.50 -15.01 -2.39
C ARG A 117 -6.96 -16.47 -2.35
N SER A 118 -7.94 -16.83 -3.16
CA SER A 118 -8.47 -18.20 -3.21
C SER A 118 -7.41 -19.23 -3.61
N MET A 119 -6.51 -18.90 -4.55
CA MET A 119 -5.38 -19.78 -4.91
C MET A 119 -4.33 -19.86 -3.80
N ALA A 120 -3.97 -18.74 -3.19
CA ALA A 120 -2.98 -18.70 -2.12
C ALA A 120 -3.45 -19.50 -0.88
N GLN A 121 -4.73 -19.40 -0.53
CA GLN A 121 -5.32 -20.13 0.61
C GLN A 121 -5.28 -21.66 0.45
N VAL A 122 -5.31 -22.17 -0.78
CA VAL A 122 -5.19 -23.62 -1.06
C VAL A 122 -3.74 -24.05 -1.35
N GLY A 123 -2.76 -23.22 -1.01
CA GLY A 123 -1.33 -23.56 -1.04
C GLY A 123 -0.62 -23.30 -2.36
N VAL A 124 -1.23 -22.60 -3.33
CA VAL A 124 -0.49 -22.12 -4.51
C VAL A 124 0.50 -21.04 -4.05
N SER A 125 1.76 -21.11 -4.49
CA SER A 125 2.75 -20.09 -4.12
C SER A 125 2.28 -18.69 -4.53
N VAL A 126 2.62 -17.68 -3.73
CA VAL A 126 2.21 -16.28 -3.93
C VAL A 126 2.51 -15.83 -5.36
N GLU A 127 3.72 -16.12 -5.85
CA GLU A 127 4.19 -15.73 -7.17
C GLU A 127 3.33 -16.36 -8.29
N LYS A 128 3.03 -17.66 -8.17
CA LYS A 128 2.18 -18.39 -9.13
C LYS A 128 0.73 -17.92 -9.06
N ALA A 129 0.21 -17.65 -7.86
CA ALA A 129 -1.15 -17.18 -7.66
C ALA A 129 -1.36 -15.80 -8.27
N MET A 130 -0.43 -14.85 -8.05
CA MET A 130 -0.52 -13.51 -8.64
C MET A 130 -0.45 -13.55 -10.18
N ALA A 131 0.49 -14.32 -10.74
CA ALA A 131 0.60 -14.48 -12.18
C ALA A 131 -0.69 -15.06 -12.80
N ARG A 132 -1.27 -16.10 -12.18
CA ARG A 132 -2.54 -16.71 -12.64
C ARG A 132 -3.74 -15.80 -12.46
N ALA A 133 -3.74 -14.92 -11.46
CA ALA A 133 -4.77 -13.91 -11.24
C ALA A 133 -4.65 -12.74 -12.23
N GLY A 134 -3.58 -12.67 -13.01
CA GLY A 134 -3.32 -11.60 -13.99
C GLY A 134 -2.89 -10.29 -13.34
N VAL A 135 -2.30 -10.35 -12.14
CA VAL A 135 -1.80 -9.16 -11.42
C VAL A 135 -0.69 -8.50 -12.22
N SER A 136 -0.65 -7.17 -12.26
CA SER A 136 0.35 -6.43 -13.03
C SER A 136 1.78 -6.69 -12.53
N SER A 137 2.76 -6.59 -13.43
CA SER A 137 4.16 -6.94 -13.11
C SER A 137 4.78 -6.06 -12.03
N HIS A 138 4.44 -4.77 -11.97
CA HIS A 138 4.91 -3.86 -10.92
C HIS A 138 4.40 -4.27 -9.54
N VAL A 139 3.15 -4.72 -9.44
CA VAL A 139 2.57 -5.25 -8.19
C VAL A 139 3.21 -6.58 -7.81
N GLN A 140 3.41 -7.49 -8.78
CA GLN A 140 4.12 -8.75 -8.53
C GLN A 140 5.55 -8.53 -8.01
N ALA A 141 6.29 -7.59 -8.60
CA ALA A 141 7.65 -7.27 -8.18
C ALA A 141 7.69 -6.72 -6.74
N PHE A 142 6.74 -5.83 -6.40
CA PHE A 142 6.62 -5.27 -5.06
C PHE A 142 6.34 -6.35 -4.01
N VAL A 143 5.34 -7.20 -4.25
CA VAL A 143 5.00 -8.30 -3.34
C VAL A 143 6.13 -9.32 -3.24
N ALA A 144 6.82 -9.63 -4.35
CA ALA A 144 7.95 -10.54 -4.34
C ALA A 144 9.12 -10.02 -3.48
N HIS A 145 9.39 -8.71 -3.53
CA HIS A 145 10.37 -8.05 -2.65
C HIS A 145 9.98 -8.22 -1.18
N THR A 146 8.73 -7.88 -0.82
CA THR A 146 8.20 -8.03 0.54
C THR A 146 8.31 -9.48 1.04
N MET A 147 7.87 -10.45 0.23
CA MET A 147 7.87 -11.87 0.58
C MET A 147 9.28 -12.44 0.72
N THR A 148 10.22 -11.99 -0.10
CA THR A 148 11.63 -12.39 0.02
C THR A 148 12.21 -11.90 1.34
N LEU A 149 11.92 -10.65 1.70
CA LEU A 149 12.39 -10.09 2.96
C LEU A 149 11.75 -10.77 4.18
N ALA A 150 10.42 -10.98 4.16
CA ALA A 150 9.71 -11.66 5.24
C ALA A 150 10.23 -13.10 5.48
N ARG A 151 10.56 -13.83 4.41
CA ARG A 151 11.02 -15.22 4.49
C ARG A 151 12.50 -15.36 4.85
N SER A 152 13.35 -14.51 4.31
CA SER A 152 14.81 -14.74 4.32
C SER A 152 15.63 -13.59 4.91
N GLY A 153 15.03 -12.44 5.18
CA GLY A 153 15.72 -11.31 5.81
C GLY A 153 16.06 -11.58 7.28
N SER A 154 17.13 -10.94 7.76
CA SER A 154 17.40 -10.83 9.20
C SER A 154 16.36 -9.94 9.89
N THR A 155 16.21 -10.08 11.20
CA THR A 155 15.20 -9.32 11.98
C THR A 155 15.39 -7.81 11.83
N GLU A 156 16.65 -7.32 11.84
CA GLU A 156 16.95 -5.90 11.64
C GLU A 156 16.60 -5.40 10.23
N GLU A 157 16.75 -6.23 9.19
CA GLU A 157 16.39 -5.87 7.82
C GLU A 157 14.87 -5.81 7.65
N VAL A 158 14.15 -6.80 8.21
CA VAL A 158 12.69 -6.84 8.20
C VAL A 158 12.13 -5.64 8.97
N LEU A 159 12.66 -5.34 10.16
CA LEU A 159 12.20 -4.22 10.97
C LEU A 159 12.46 -2.88 10.29
N ALA A 160 13.64 -2.68 9.71
CA ALA A 160 13.96 -1.43 9.02
C ALA A 160 13.09 -1.20 7.78
N ALA A 161 12.82 -2.25 7.01
CA ALA A 161 11.91 -2.18 5.87
C ALA A 161 10.45 -1.94 6.27
N PHE A 162 9.99 -2.63 7.31
CA PHE A 162 8.67 -2.43 7.90
C PHE A 162 8.52 -0.99 8.36
N PHE A 163 9.41 -0.52 9.24
CA PHE A 163 9.31 0.79 9.84
C PHE A 163 9.44 1.92 8.81
N HIS A 164 10.57 2.03 8.12
CA HIS A 164 10.83 3.15 7.22
C HIS A 164 10.04 3.08 5.91
N GLY A 165 9.77 1.86 5.43
CA GLY A 165 9.12 1.66 4.14
C GLY A 165 7.59 1.59 4.24
N ARG A 166 7.04 1.26 5.41
CA ARG A 166 5.65 0.83 5.55
C ARG A 166 4.91 1.33 6.79
N GLU A 167 5.56 1.83 7.84
CA GLU A 167 4.87 2.36 9.03
C GLU A 167 5.00 3.89 9.06
N ASP A 168 6.23 4.38 9.22
CA ASP A 168 6.56 5.80 9.41
C ASP A 168 6.22 6.68 8.20
N ILE A 169 6.06 6.09 7.02
CA ILE A 169 5.77 6.83 5.79
C ILE A 169 4.29 6.89 5.43
N ILE A 170 3.48 5.97 5.97
CA ILE A 170 2.08 5.82 5.58
C ILE A 170 1.24 7.06 5.94
N PRO A 171 1.33 7.65 7.16
CA PRO A 171 0.55 8.83 7.51
C PRO A 171 0.74 10.00 6.54
N GLU A 172 2.00 10.32 6.22
CA GLU A 172 2.33 11.40 5.30
C GLU A 172 1.87 11.08 3.87
N MET A 173 2.07 9.84 3.41
CA MET A 173 1.65 9.38 2.10
C MET A 173 0.13 9.48 1.91
N PHE A 174 -0.66 8.98 2.87
CA PHE A 174 -2.11 9.07 2.81
C PHE A 174 -2.60 10.51 2.96
N SER A 175 -1.92 11.34 3.77
CA SER A 175 -2.20 12.78 3.82
C SER A 175 -2.02 13.47 2.46
N ARG A 176 -1.07 13.03 1.61
CA ARG A 176 -0.93 13.55 0.24
C ARG A 176 -2.10 13.12 -0.65
N LEU A 177 -2.54 11.86 -0.54
CA LEU A 177 -3.65 11.30 -1.31
C LEU A 177 -5.01 11.90 -0.90
N GLN A 178 -5.25 12.10 0.39
CA GLN A 178 -6.50 12.68 0.91
C GLN A 178 -6.68 14.13 0.44
N LYS A 179 -5.58 14.90 0.31
CA LYS A 179 -5.61 16.29 -0.18
C LYS A 179 -6.03 16.43 -1.65
N THR A 180 -5.87 15.37 -2.46
CA THR A 180 -6.16 15.41 -3.89
C THR A 180 -7.52 14.81 -4.25
N LEU A 181 -8.11 14.02 -3.35
CA LEU A 181 -9.42 13.39 -3.54
C LEU A 181 -10.58 14.37 -3.30
N PRO A 182 -11.39 14.68 -4.33
CA PRO A 182 -12.60 15.47 -4.16
C PRO A 182 -13.59 14.73 -3.26
N GLY A 183 -14.13 15.40 -2.24
CA GLY A 183 -15.10 14.80 -1.30
C GLY A 183 -14.48 14.18 -0.04
N ALA A 184 -13.14 14.15 0.09
CA ALA A 184 -12.47 13.69 1.32
C ALA A 184 -12.66 14.61 2.55
N ARG A 185 -13.63 15.53 2.51
CA ARG A 185 -14.05 16.39 3.63
C ARG A 185 -15.51 16.07 3.91
N HIS A 186 -15.71 15.25 4.93
CA HIS A 186 -17.00 14.68 5.35
C HIS A 186 -18.08 15.71 5.65
N ASP A 187 -19.34 15.29 5.42
CA ASP A 187 -20.53 15.63 6.23
C ASP A 187 -21.75 14.70 5.96
N ASN A 188 -21.61 13.54 5.29
CA ASN A 188 -22.76 12.65 4.97
C ASN A 188 -22.43 11.15 5.07
N ASP A 189 -23.26 10.41 5.81
CA ASP A 189 -23.18 8.94 5.99
C ASP A 189 -23.30 8.14 4.68
N ASN A 190 -23.87 8.75 3.62
CA ASN A 190 -24.01 8.12 2.30
C ASN A 190 -22.83 8.41 1.35
N ASP A 191 -21.73 8.98 1.83
CA ASP A 191 -20.55 9.22 1.00
C ASP A 191 -19.85 7.89 0.66
N PRO A 192 -19.69 7.52 -0.63
CA PRO A 192 -18.95 6.31 -1.02
C PRO A 192 -17.49 6.29 -0.55
N LEU A 193 -16.93 7.44 -0.14
CA LEU A 193 -15.58 7.53 0.40
C LEU A 193 -15.49 7.22 1.90
N ARG A 194 -16.60 6.99 2.63
CA ARG A 194 -16.56 6.92 4.10
C ARG A 194 -15.54 5.94 4.66
N HIS A 195 -15.55 4.69 4.18
CA HIS A 195 -14.66 3.67 4.71
C HIS A 195 -13.22 3.89 4.25
N PHE A 196 -13.03 4.52 3.09
CA PHE A 196 -11.70 4.88 2.60
C PHE A 196 -11.06 5.99 3.45
N VAL A 197 -11.82 7.04 3.76
CA VAL A 197 -11.35 8.12 4.62
C VAL A 197 -11.13 7.60 6.04
N TYR A 198 -12.06 6.80 6.59
CA TYR A 198 -11.86 6.14 7.87
C TYR A 198 -10.57 5.31 7.90
N TYR A 199 -10.33 4.49 6.88
CA TYR A 199 -9.08 3.72 6.75
C TYR A 199 -7.84 4.63 6.76
N ILE A 200 -7.86 5.75 6.06
CA ILE A 200 -6.75 6.73 6.07
C ILE A 200 -6.57 7.34 7.46
N ASP A 201 -7.65 7.81 8.08
CA ASP A 201 -7.60 8.51 9.37
C ASP A 201 -7.06 7.57 10.46
N ARG A 202 -7.43 6.28 10.44
CA ARG A 202 -6.87 5.25 11.35
C ARG A 202 -5.35 5.13 11.22
N HIS A 203 -4.80 5.13 10.01
CA HIS A 203 -3.35 5.08 9.82
C HIS A 203 -2.66 6.39 10.23
N ILE A 204 -3.31 7.55 10.05
CA ILE A 204 -2.75 8.83 10.51
C ILE A 204 -2.69 8.87 12.04
N GLU A 205 -3.75 8.44 12.72
CA GLU A 205 -3.85 8.44 14.19
C GLU A 205 -2.94 7.39 14.85
N LEU A 206 -2.99 6.13 14.39
CA LEU A 206 -2.28 5.02 15.02
C LEU A 206 -0.77 5.08 14.75
N ASP A 207 -0.39 5.24 13.49
CA ASP A 207 1.02 5.09 13.08
C ASP A 207 1.82 6.37 13.41
N GLY A 208 1.15 7.53 13.43
CA GLY A 208 1.75 8.84 13.66
C GLY A 208 2.17 9.12 15.11
N ASP A 209 1.32 8.77 16.08
CA ASP A 209 1.49 9.27 17.46
C ASP A 209 2.29 8.34 18.38
N SER A 210 2.23 7.02 18.18
CA SER A 210 2.86 6.05 19.11
C SER A 210 3.84 5.08 18.44
N HIS A 211 3.52 4.54 17.26
CA HIS A 211 4.37 3.52 16.63
C HIS A 211 5.66 4.11 16.04
N GLY A 212 5.61 5.32 15.48
CA GLY A 212 6.75 6.06 14.96
C GLY A 212 7.96 6.12 15.91
N PRO A 213 7.85 6.79 17.07
CA PRO A 213 8.96 6.90 18.02
C PRO A 213 9.46 5.54 18.54
N MET A 214 8.53 4.62 18.89
CA MET A 214 8.88 3.31 19.44
C MET A 214 9.61 2.42 18.42
N GLY A 215 9.19 2.45 17.15
CA GLY A 215 9.84 1.70 16.07
C GLY A 215 11.28 2.17 15.82
N ARG A 216 11.53 3.48 15.92
CA ARG A 216 12.88 4.05 15.81
C ARG A 216 13.78 3.59 16.95
N GLU A 217 13.32 3.72 18.20
CA GLU A 217 14.08 3.27 19.37
C GLU A 217 14.41 1.77 19.29
N LEU A 218 13.45 0.95 18.85
CA LEU A 218 13.64 -0.48 18.68
C LEU A 218 14.71 -0.79 17.62
N LEU A 219 14.65 -0.13 16.47
CA LEU A 219 15.63 -0.32 15.41
C LEU A 219 17.03 0.12 15.85
N GLU A 220 17.14 1.29 16.49
CA GLU A 220 18.40 1.80 17.04
C GLU A 220 19.02 0.81 18.05
N GLY A 221 18.20 0.22 18.92
CA GLY A 221 18.63 -0.80 19.86
C GLY A 221 19.14 -2.09 19.19
N LEU A 222 18.48 -2.57 18.14
CA LEU A 222 18.88 -3.82 17.45
C LEU A 222 20.20 -3.70 16.70
N VAL A 223 20.55 -2.50 16.24
CA VAL A 223 21.74 -2.25 15.41
C VAL A 223 22.90 -1.61 16.17
N ALA A 224 22.68 -1.11 17.40
CA ALA A 224 23.65 -0.36 18.20
C ALA A 224 25.04 -1.00 18.29
N ASP A 225 25.09 -2.31 18.49
CA ASP A 225 26.34 -3.05 18.74
C ASP A 225 27.03 -3.56 17.46
N SER A 226 26.49 -3.30 16.27
CA SER A 226 27.07 -3.80 15.02
C SER A 226 26.87 -2.84 13.84
N PRO A 227 27.96 -2.20 13.37
CA PRO A 227 27.93 -1.40 12.15
C PRO A 227 27.44 -2.18 10.92
N GLN A 228 27.69 -3.48 10.86
CA GLN A 228 27.23 -4.34 9.77
C GLN A 228 25.72 -4.62 9.84
N ARG A 229 25.12 -4.70 11.04
CA ARG A 229 23.66 -4.77 11.20
C ARG A 229 23.02 -3.45 10.77
N ASP A 230 23.58 -2.33 11.20
CA ASP A 230 23.14 -0.98 10.81
C ASP A 230 23.16 -0.82 9.28
N GLU A 231 24.24 -1.20 8.61
CA GLU A 231 24.34 -1.13 7.15
C GLU A 231 23.30 -2.03 6.45
N ARG A 232 23.09 -3.26 6.92
CA ARG A 232 22.06 -4.15 6.36
C ARG A 232 20.66 -3.57 6.53
N ALA A 233 20.32 -3.12 7.73
CA ALA A 233 19.04 -2.48 8.04
C ALA A 233 18.78 -1.27 7.13
N LEU A 234 19.76 -0.38 6.97
CA LEU A 234 19.66 0.79 6.09
C LEU A 234 19.46 0.40 4.62
N ARG A 235 20.20 -0.59 4.12
CA ARG A 235 20.02 -1.09 2.74
C ARG A 235 18.64 -1.69 2.54
N ALA A 236 18.12 -2.46 3.51
CA ALA A 236 16.78 -3.03 3.45
C ALA A 236 15.68 -1.95 3.44
N ALA A 237 15.83 -0.90 4.26
CA ALA A 237 14.93 0.26 4.26
C ALA A 237 14.94 0.98 2.90
N CYS A 238 16.12 1.33 2.38
CA CYS A 238 16.29 1.97 1.08
C CYS A 238 15.67 1.13 -0.06
N ASN A 239 15.93 -0.17 -0.08
CA ASN A 239 15.39 -1.06 -1.11
C ASN A 239 13.86 -1.18 -1.03
N SER A 240 13.29 -1.15 0.17
CA SER A 240 11.84 -1.21 0.36
C SER A 240 11.14 0.06 -0.09
N ILE A 241 11.75 1.24 0.13
CA ILE A 241 11.24 2.49 -0.42
C ILE A 241 11.39 2.53 -1.95
N LYS A 242 12.50 2.03 -2.51
CA LYS A 242 12.64 1.91 -3.97
C LYS A 242 11.58 1.00 -4.58
N ALA A 243 11.35 -0.18 -3.99
CA ALA A 243 10.31 -1.10 -4.44
C ALA A 243 8.93 -0.42 -4.40
N ARG A 244 8.66 0.36 -3.35
CA ARG A 244 7.48 1.20 -3.23
C ARG A 244 7.41 2.24 -4.35
N ILE A 245 8.46 3.02 -4.60
CA ILE A 245 8.49 3.96 -5.75
C ILE A 245 8.18 3.25 -7.08
N GLU A 246 8.72 2.05 -7.32
CA GLU A 246 8.43 1.30 -8.55
C GLU A 246 6.99 0.79 -8.64
N LEU A 247 6.36 0.41 -7.52
CA LEU A 247 4.93 0.14 -7.50
C LEU A 247 4.16 1.40 -7.93
N TRP A 248 4.56 2.59 -7.47
CA TRP A 248 3.88 3.85 -7.74
C TRP A 248 4.09 4.28 -9.19
N ASN A 249 5.29 4.07 -9.74
CA ASN A 249 5.59 4.26 -11.16
C ASN A 249 4.67 3.42 -12.05
N GLY A 250 4.52 2.13 -11.74
CA GLY A 250 3.66 1.22 -12.48
C GLY A 250 2.17 1.59 -12.41
N THR A 251 1.70 1.96 -11.22
CA THR A 251 0.32 2.44 -11.01
C THR A 251 0.08 3.74 -11.79
N LEU A 252 1.01 4.69 -11.73
CA LEU A 252 0.95 5.96 -12.47
C LEU A 252 0.86 5.73 -13.99
N ASN A 253 1.71 4.86 -14.54
CA ASN A 253 1.68 4.54 -15.97
C ASN A 253 0.32 3.96 -16.37
N THR A 254 -0.24 3.08 -15.53
CA THR A 254 -1.57 2.51 -15.78
C THR A 254 -2.67 3.58 -15.80
N LEU A 255 -2.64 4.52 -14.85
CA LEU A 255 -3.58 5.65 -14.81
C LEU A 255 -3.49 6.52 -16.07
N ARG A 256 -2.26 6.86 -16.50
CA ARG A 256 -2.03 7.66 -17.70
C ARG A 256 -2.48 6.96 -18.97
N ASP A 257 -2.22 5.67 -19.10
CA ASP A 257 -2.66 4.86 -20.24
C ASP A 257 -4.19 4.78 -20.35
N MET A 258 -4.89 4.65 -19.21
CA MET A 258 -6.35 4.69 -19.18
C MET A 258 -6.89 6.02 -19.71
N ARG A 259 -6.32 7.15 -19.27
CA ARG A 259 -6.69 8.49 -19.73
C ARG A 259 -6.43 8.68 -21.23
N ALA A 260 -5.28 8.22 -21.73
CA ALA A 260 -4.93 8.30 -23.14
C ALA A 260 -5.90 7.49 -24.04
N LYS A 261 -6.28 6.29 -23.60
CA LYS A 261 -7.28 5.46 -24.30
C LYS A 261 -8.66 6.12 -24.31
N LYS A 262 -9.08 6.72 -23.20
CA LYS A 262 -10.36 7.45 -23.09
C LYS A 262 -10.39 8.65 -24.04
N ALA A 263 -9.33 9.46 -24.06
CA ALA A 263 -9.20 10.59 -24.99
C ALA A 263 -9.30 10.15 -26.46
N THR A 264 -8.59 9.08 -26.83
CA THR A 264 -8.62 8.53 -28.20
C THR A 264 -10.03 8.03 -28.58
N SER A 265 -10.71 7.32 -27.67
CA SER A 265 -12.07 6.83 -27.90
C SER A 265 -13.09 7.96 -28.05
N ALA A 266 -12.94 9.04 -27.28
CA ALA A 266 -13.78 10.23 -27.39
C ALA A 266 -13.57 10.93 -28.74
N THR A 267 -12.32 11.11 -29.18
CA THR A 267 -12.02 11.69 -30.49
C THR A 267 -12.61 10.87 -31.64
N GLN A 268 -12.53 9.54 -31.57
CA GLN A 268 -13.11 8.65 -32.58
C GLN A 268 -14.65 8.71 -32.60
N ALA A 269 -15.29 8.80 -31.43
CA ALA A 269 -16.74 8.97 -31.33
C ALA A 269 -17.22 10.30 -31.94
N THR A 270 -16.53 11.40 -31.63
CA THR A 270 -16.84 12.73 -32.20
C THR A 270 -16.63 12.76 -33.73
N ALA A 271 -15.57 12.14 -34.23
CA ALA A 271 -15.31 12.06 -35.67
C ALA A 271 -16.38 11.26 -36.44
N ARG A 272 -16.91 10.18 -35.84
CA ARG A 272 -18.03 9.40 -36.41
C ARG A 272 -19.33 10.22 -36.47
N GLN A 273 -19.65 10.97 -35.41
CA GLN A 273 -20.84 11.83 -35.40
C GLN A 273 -20.77 12.98 -36.42
N MET A 274 -19.58 13.52 -36.69
CA MET A 274 -19.40 14.57 -37.72
C MET A 274 -19.37 14.03 -39.16
N GLY A 275 -19.05 12.75 -39.37
CA GLY A 275 -19.04 12.09 -40.68
C GLY A 275 -20.41 11.64 -41.19
N GLU A 276 -21.44 11.60 -40.34
CA GLU A 276 -22.81 11.17 -40.69
C GLU A 276 -23.76 12.31 -41.06
N ALA A 277 -23.27 13.53 -41.31
CA ALA A 277 -24.11 14.60 -41.83
C ALA A 277 -24.63 14.24 -43.25
N PRO A 278 -25.96 14.14 -43.48
CA PRO A 278 -26.47 13.75 -44.77
C PRO A 278 -26.16 14.83 -45.81
N LEU A 279 -25.45 14.44 -46.88
CA LEU A 279 -25.36 15.21 -48.12
C LEU A 279 -26.78 15.32 -48.69
N VAL A 280 -27.48 16.40 -48.34
CA VAL A 280 -28.75 16.77 -48.97
C VAL A 280 -28.43 17.16 -50.41
N SER A 281 -28.57 16.18 -51.30
CA SER A 281 -28.52 16.36 -52.75
C SER A 281 -29.65 17.31 -53.17
N ARG A 282 -29.33 18.59 -53.38
CA ARG A 282 -30.18 19.49 -54.16
C ARG A 282 -29.97 19.17 -55.64
N ARG A 283 -30.82 18.30 -56.19
CA ARG A 283 -31.16 18.34 -57.62
C ARG A 283 -32.48 19.10 -57.76
N ALA A 284 -32.44 20.24 -58.43
CA ALA A 284 -33.61 20.83 -59.06
C ALA A 284 -33.21 21.19 -60.50
N SER A 285 -33.90 20.54 -61.43
CA SER A 285 -34.04 20.91 -62.83
C SER A 285 -35.08 22.02 -62.97
#